data_AF-A0A2S7WKZ6-F1
#
_entry.id   AF-A0A2S7WKZ6-F1
#
_cell.length_a   1.000
_cell.length_b   1.000
_cell.length_c   1.000
_cell.angle_alpha   90.00
_cell.angle_beta   90.00
_cell.angle_gamma   90.00
#
_symmetry.space_group_name_H-M   'P 1'
#
loop_
_entity.id
_entity.type
_entity.pdbx_description
1 polymer ?
#
loop_
_entity_poly.entity_id
_entity_poly.type
_entity_poly.pdbx_seq_one_letter_code
_entity_poly.pdbx_strand_id
1 'polypeptide(L)'
;MNKLNWTKKEFQAYILLYAAHCNHFETKEEENYILSKIDEATFHKIHTEVVVDSDEENLNKIQQYLSENKISEQEKEVLIREIKQVFFADGTVDIIEKKVFILLKKIIN
;
A
#
# COMPACT_ATOMS: atom_id res chain seq x y z
N MET A 1 2.54 -14.12 -17.24
CA MET A 1 2.41 -13.37 -15.97
C MET A 1 2.70 -14.34 -14.84
N ASN A 2 3.68 -14.03 -14.00
CA ASN A 2 3.95 -14.82 -12.80
C ASN A 2 2.81 -14.59 -11.80
N LYS A 3 2.26 -15.66 -11.24
CA LYS A 3 1.18 -15.57 -10.25
C LYS A 3 1.73 -14.92 -8.97
N LEU A 4 1.04 -13.92 -8.45
CA LEU A 4 1.40 -13.33 -7.16
C LEU A 4 1.03 -14.31 -6.06
N ASN A 5 2.03 -14.84 -5.35
CA ASN A 5 1.81 -15.75 -4.22
C ASN A 5 1.73 -14.98 -2.88
N TRP A 6 1.13 -13.80 -2.90
CA TRP A 6 0.97 -12.99 -1.70
C TRP A 6 -0.24 -13.44 -0.88
N THR A 7 -0.06 -13.48 0.43
CA THR A 7 -1.15 -13.52 1.39
C THR A 7 -1.87 -12.16 1.43
N LYS A 8 -3.09 -12.12 1.99
CA LYS A 8 -3.81 -10.86 2.19
C LYS A 8 -3.01 -9.84 3.02
N LYS A 9 -2.22 -10.32 3.99
CA LYS A 9 -1.34 -9.48 4.81
C LYS A 9 -0.19 -8.89 4.02
N GLU A 10 0.45 -9.68 3.15
CA GLU A 10 1.52 -9.20 2.27
C GLU A 10 1.00 -8.16 1.27
N PHE A 11 -0.20 -8.37 0.71
CA PHE A 11 -0.84 -7.38 -0.16
C PHE A 11 -1.20 -6.09 0.59
N GLN A 12 -1.74 -6.21 1.81
CA GLN A 12 -2.01 -5.06 2.67
C GLN A 12 -0.73 -4.28 2.97
N ALA A 13 0.35 -4.97 3.37
CA ALA A 13 1.67 -4.37 3.55
C ALA A 13 2.12 -3.62 2.29
N TYR A 14 1.99 -4.25 1.13
CA TYR A 14 2.46 -3.73 -0.15
C TYR A 14 1.78 -2.41 -0.50
N ILE A 15 0.45 -2.35 -0.38
CA ILE A 15 -0.30 -1.13 -0.66
C ILE A 15 0.02 -0.01 0.33
N LEU A 16 0.16 -0.33 1.62
CA LEU A 16 0.46 0.69 2.64
C LEU A 16 1.87 1.25 2.46
N LEU A 17 2.84 0.40 2.12
CA LEU A 17 4.22 0.80 1.85
C LEU A 17 4.31 1.59 0.55
N TYR A 18 3.60 1.18 -0.51
CA TYR A 18 3.51 1.98 -1.74
C TYR A 18 2.93 3.38 -1.49
N ALA A 19 1.90 3.48 -0.63
CA ALA A 19 1.35 4.76 -0.22
C ALA A 19 2.38 5.60 0.54
N ALA A 20 3.05 5.06 1.56
CA ALA A 20 4.09 5.78 2.30
C ALA A 20 5.29 6.18 1.42
N HIS A 21 5.67 5.34 0.45
CA HIS A 21 6.80 5.59 -0.44
C HIS A 21 6.50 6.52 -1.62
N CYS A 22 5.24 6.95 -1.79
CA CYS A 22 4.78 7.52 -3.05
C CYS A 22 5.45 8.85 -3.47
N ASN A 23 6.04 9.57 -2.52
CA ASN A 23 6.79 10.80 -2.71
C ASN A 23 8.31 10.60 -2.53
N HIS A 24 8.79 9.35 -2.38
CA HIS A 24 10.15 8.95 -2.00
C HIS A 24 10.60 9.41 -0.59
N PHE A 25 9.67 9.87 0.24
CA PHE A 25 9.91 10.33 1.60
C PHE A 25 8.94 9.67 2.58
N GLU A 26 9.42 8.61 3.22
CA GLU A 26 8.70 7.95 4.31
C GLU A 26 9.05 8.61 5.64
N THR A 27 8.03 8.97 6.41
CA THR A 27 8.19 9.43 7.78
C THR A 27 8.24 8.26 8.75
N LYS A 28 8.89 8.44 9.91
CA LYS A 28 8.91 7.41 10.96
C LYS A 28 7.51 7.13 11.49
N GLU A 29 6.64 8.12 11.49
CA GLU A 29 5.25 8.02 11.92
C GLU A 29 4.47 7.08 11.00
N GLU A 30 4.66 7.17 9.67
CA GLU A 30 4.09 6.26 8.69
C GLU A 30 4.64 4.84 8.84
N GLU A 31 5.96 4.68 8.93
CA GLU A 31 6.60 3.38 9.15
C GLU A 31 6.06 2.72 10.43
N ASN A 32 6.00 3.46 11.54
CA ASN A 32 5.48 2.97 12.82
C ASN A 32 3.99 2.59 12.72
N TYR A 33 3.20 3.36 11.97
CA TYR A 33 1.80 3.00 11.74
C TYR A 33 1.70 1.68 10.98
N ILE A 34 2.51 1.47 9.94
CA ILE A 34 2.51 0.22 9.16
C ILE A 34 2.99 -0.94 10.03
N LEU A 35 4.08 -0.79 10.79
CA LEU A 35 4.60 -1.78 11.74
C LEU A 35 3.61 -2.12 12.88
N SER A 36 2.63 -1.26 13.16
CA SER A 36 1.53 -1.58 14.07
C SER A 36 0.49 -2.55 13.48
N LYS A 37 0.48 -2.73 12.15
CA LYS A 37 -0.48 -3.56 11.40
C LYS A 37 0.10 -4.88 10.95
N ILE A 38 1.38 -4.89 10.60
CA ILE A 38 2.08 -6.05 10.05
C ILE A 38 3.32 -6.36 10.89
N ASP A 39 3.79 -7.60 10.83
CA ASP A 39 5.05 -7.97 11.47
C ASP A 39 6.25 -7.39 10.71
N GLU A 40 7.34 -7.19 11.45
CA GLU A 40 8.59 -6.62 10.96
C GLU A 40 9.21 -7.43 9.81
N ALA A 41 9.06 -8.75 9.80
CA ALA A 41 9.57 -9.60 8.73
C ALA A 41 8.83 -9.35 7.41
N THR A 42 7.51 -9.25 7.47
CA THR A 42 6.67 -8.89 6.31
C THR A 42 6.94 -7.47 5.84
N PHE A 43 7.12 -6.52 6.78
CA PHE A 43 7.48 -5.13 6.46
C PHE A 43 8.76 -5.07 5.62
N HIS A 44 9.87 -5.61 6.12
CA HIS A 44 11.15 -5.50 5.41
C HIS A 44 11.15 -6.20 4.05
N LYS A 45 10.53 -7.37 3.97
CA LYS A 45 10.40 -8.13 2.72
C LYS A 45 9.68 -7.31 1.66
N ILE A 46 8.52 -6.76 2.02
CA ILE A 46 7.66 -6.05 1.09
C ILE A 46 8.18 -4.64 0.79
N HIS A 47 8.77 -3.97 1.77
CA HIS A 47 9.39 -2.66 1.58
C HIS A 47 10.52 -2.70 0.56
N THR A 48 11.39 -3.71 0.65
CA THR A 48 12.44 -3.94 -0.35
C THR A 48 11.86 -4.10 -1.75
N GLU A 49 10.72 -4.80 -1.87
CA GLU A 49 10.07 -5.01 -3.16
C GLU A 49 9.50 -3.70 -3.72
N VAL A 50 8.78 -2.92 -2.91
CA VAL A 50 8.19 -1.63 -3.31
C VAL A 50 9.24 -0.61 -3.74
N VAL A 51 10.37 -0.55 -3.02
CA VAL A 51 11.47 0.40 -3.30
C VAL A 51 12.26 0.02 -4.56
N VAL A 52 12.36 -1.28 -4.86
CA VAL A 52 13.06 -1.78 -6.05
C VAL A 52 12.19 -1.71 -7.30
N ASP A 53 10.88 -1.94 -7.16
CA ASP A 53 9.92 -1.86 -8.25
C ASP A 53 9.74 -0.41 -8.74
N SER A 54 9.59 -0.23 -10.05
CA SER A 54 9.12 1.05 -10.60
C SER A 54 7.65 1.32 -10.23
N ASP A 55 7.21 2.58 -10.31
CA ASP A 55 5.81 2.95 -10.12
C ASP A 55 4.84 2.12 -10.99
N GLU A 56 5.22 1.84 -12.23
CA GLU A 56 4.43 1.02 -13.15
C GLU A 56 4.33 -0.43 -12.65
N GLU A 57 5.44 -1.02 -12.21
CA GLU A 57 5.47 -2.37 -11.65
C GLU A 57 4.65 -2.48 -10.36
N ASN A 58 4.79 -1.50 -9.46
CA ASN A 58 4.03 -1.39 -8.23
C ASN A 58 2.51 -1.40 -8.50
N LEU A 59 2.06 -0.52 -9.39
CA LEU A 59 0.64 -0.42 -9.77
C LEU A 59 0.13 -1.68 -10.48
N ASN A 60 0.95 -2.27 -11.36
CA ASN A 60 0.59 -3.51 -12.06
C ASN A 60 0.41 -4.68 -11.08
N LYS A 61 1.28 -4.82 -10.09
CA LYS A 61 1.15 -5.88 -9.06
C LYS A 61 -0.09 -5.68 -8.19
N ILE A 62 -0.38 -4.43 -7.80
CA ILE A 62 -1.60 -4.09 -7.05
C ILE A 62 -2.85 -4.48 -7.86
N GLN A 63 -2.92 -4.08 -9.12
CA GLN A 63 -4.04 -4.40 -10.01
C GLN A 63 -4.17 -5.90 -10.25
N GLN A 64 -3.04 -6.59 -10.46
CA GLN A 64 -3.03 -8.03 -10.67
C GLN A 64 -3.60 -8.74 -9.44
N TYR A 65 -3.14 -8.40 -8.23
CA TYR A 65 -3.65 -9.02 -7.00
C TYR A 65 -5.16 -8.80 -6.83
N LEU A 66 -5.65 -7.58 -7.06
CA LEU A 66 -7.07 -7.24 -7.01
C LEU A 66 -7.91 -8.01 -8.03
N SER A 67 -7.36 -8.27 -9.22
CA SER A 67 -8.05 -9.02 -10.28
C SER A 67 -8.07 -10.53 -10.03
N GLU A 68 -7.01 -11.07 -9.42
CA GLU A 68 -6.86 -12.50 -9.13
C GLU A 68 -7.59 -12.91 -7.84
N ASN A 69 -7.80 -11.97 -6.90
CA ASN A 69 -8.41 -12.24 -5.60
C ASN A 69 -9.76 -11.53 -5.48
N LYS A 70 -10.80 -12.28 -5.09
CA LYS A 70 -12.10 -11.68 -4.76
C LYS A 70 -12.00 -10.98 -3.40
N ILE A 71 -11.75 -9.67 -3.44
CA ILE A 71 -11.80 -8.80 -2.26
C ILE A 71 -13.23 -8.30 -2.07
N SER A 72 -13.77 -8.47 -0.87
CA SER A 72 -15.11 -7.95 -0.54
C SER A 72 -15.12 -6.43 -0.46
N GLU A 73 -16.29 -5.80 -0.66
CA GLU A 73 -16.44 -4.35 -0.52
C GLU A 73 -16.01 -3.86 0.88
N GLN A 74 -16.28 -4.65 1.93
CA GLN A 74 -15.83 -4.32 3.29
C GLN A 74 -14.30 -4.31 3.40
N GLU A 75 -13.61 -5.28 2.79
CA GLU A 75 -12.15 -5.31 2.78
C GLU A 75 -11.56 -4.14 1.98
N LYS A 76 -12.18 -3.76 0.85
CA LYS A 76 -11.81 -2.57 0.08
C LYS A 76 -11.94 -1.30 0.91
N GLU A 77 -13.06 -1.14 1.64
CA GLU A 77 -13.28 0.02 2.51
C GLU A 77 -12.25 0.10 3.64
N VAL A 78 -11.93 -1.05 4.26
CA VAL A 78 -10.88 -1.13 5.29
C VAL A 78 -9.54 -0.71 4.70
N LEU A 79 -9.17 -1.23 3.53
CA LEU A 79 -7.90 -0.93 2.86
C LEU A 79 -7.78 0.56 2.52
N ILE A 80 -8.83 1.17 1.94
CA ILE A 80 -8.87 2.61 1.67
C ILE A 80 -8.75 3.42 2.96
N ARG A 81 -9.38 2.97 4.05
CA ARG A 81 -9.25 3.64 5.35
C ARG A 81 -7.83 3.57 5.88
N GLU A 82 -7.16 2.44 5.75
CA GLU A 82 -5.79 2.26 6.23
C GLU A 82 -4.78 3.05 5.40
N ILE A 83 -4.90 3.08 4.08
CA ILE A 83 -4.11 3.97 3.21
C ILE A 83 -4.28 5.42 3.68
N LYS A 84 -5.52 5.83 3.96
CA LYS A 84 -5.77 7.17 4.49
C LYS A 84 -5.08 7.37 5.84
N GLN A 85 -5.04 6.39 6.73
CA GLN A 85 -4.34 6.54 8.00
C GLN A 85 -2.82 6.68 7.84
N VAL A 86 -2.22 6.00 6.85
CA VAL A 86 -0.79 6.17 6.52
C VAL A 86 -0.51 7.63 6.21
N PHE A 87 -1.20 8.21 5.22
CA PHE A 87 -0.99 9.62 4.83
C PHE A 87 -1.27 10.64 5.94
N PHE A 88 -2.02 10.28 6.98
CA PHE A 88 -2.31 11.19 8.09
C PHE A 88 -1.46 10.90 9.34
N ALA A 89 -0.54 9.94 9.29
CA ALA A 89 0.24 9.49 10.45
C ALA A 89 1.19 10.59 10.97
N ASP A 90 1.75 11.39 10.07
CA ASP A 90 2.63 12.52 10.35
C ASP A 90 1.87 13.84 10.68
N GLY A 91 0.54 13.84 10.49
CA GLY A 91 -0.36 14.96 10.76
C GLY A 91 -0.56 15.93 9.58
N THR A 92 0.06 15.71 8.41
CA THR A 92 -0.09 16.57 7.22
C THR A 92 -0.26 15.75 5.96
N VAL A 93 -1.12 16.19 5.04
CA VAL A 93 -1.28 15.53 3.74
C VAL A 93 -0.93 16.50 2.62
N ASP A 94 0.07 16.13 1.81
CA ASP A 94 0.50 16.86 0.63
C ASP A 94 -0.38 16.56 -0.62
N ILE A 95 -0.24 17.40 -1.65
CA ILE A 95 -0.93 17.28 -2.93
C ILE A 95 -0.58 15.96 -3.65
N ILE A 96 0.66 15.47 -3.55
CA ILE A 96 1.12 14.21 -4.15
C ILE A 96 0.43 13.03 -3.46
N GLU A 97 0.48 12.95 -2.14
CA GLU A 97 -0.20 11.92 -1.34
C GLU A 97 -1.70 11.90 -1.62
N LYS A 98 -2.33 13.07 -1.72
CA LYS A 98 -3.75 13.17 -2.11
C LYS A 98 -4.02 12.63 -3.51
N LYS A 99 -3.13 12.86 -4.47
CA LYS A 99 -3.25 12.30 -5.83
C LYS A 99 -3.11 10.77 -5.82
N VAL A 100 -2.13 10.26 -5.07
CA VAL A 100 -1.89 8.82 -4.92
C VAL A 100 -3.06 8.14 -4.23
N PHE A 101 -3.62 8.75 -3.18
CA PHE A 101 -4.83 8.27 -2.53
C PHE A 101 -6.01 8.15 -3.51
N ILE A 102 -6.23 9.16 -4.37
CA ILE A 102 -7.30 9.13 -5.37
C ILE A 102 -7.04 8.03 -6.41
N LEU A 103 -5.79 7.85 -6.85
CA LEU A 103 -5.40 6.79 -7.77
C LEU A 103 -5.66 5.40 -7.18
N LEU A 104 -5.14 5.13 -5.98
CA LEU A 104 -5.32 3.86 -5.28
C LEU A 104 -6.80 3.57 -5.03
N LYS A 105 -7.56 4.58 -4.59
CA LYS A 105 -9.01 4.45 -4.40
C LYS A 105 -9.72 4.04 -5.69
N LYS A 106 -9.32 4.59 -6.84
CA LYS A 106 -9.90 4.24 -8.15
C LYS A 106 -9.53 2.81 -8.60
N ILE A 107 -8.36 2.33 -8.23
CA ILE A 107 -7.89 0.97 -8.56
C ILE A 107 -8.59 -0.08 -7.70
N ILE A 108 -8.77 0.22 -6.41
CA ILE A 108 -9.39 -0.69 -5.44
C ILE A 108 -10.90 -0.84 -5.69
N ASN A 109 -11.56 0.22 -6.16
CA ASN A 109 -13.01 0.33 -6.24
C ASN A 109 -13.58 -0.17 -7.56
#